data_AF-A0A1B3MR61-F1
#
_entry.id   AF-A0A1B3MR61-F1
#
_cell.length_a   1.000
_cell.length_b   1.000
_cell.length_c   1.000
_cell.angle_alpha   90.00
_cell.angle_beta   90.00
_cell.angle_gamma   90.00
#
_symmetry.space_group_name_H-M   'P 1'
#
loop_
_entity.id
_entity.type
_entity.pdbx_description
1 polymer ?
#
loop_
_entity_poly.entity_id
_entity_poly.type
_entity_poly.pdbx_seq_one_letter_code
_entity_poly.pdbx_strand_id
1 'polypeptide(L)'
;MLHERNKTCRSSWVWLVGNGRGTVADGEDADDRKQRDCLAGTMDSRQKDVMSTIHLVPDDLRALYTVKEWRNATGILATACPEEWAEIIEILRNFRLLRSQVQAAGKNRSPISRGLDGRFYEMGWVEKKFDTSITIDDQVYESPTHKVDCFKGRVALELEWNNKDPFFDRDLNNFRLLFDLRAIDVGVIITRATELQGIFNKLGKGSSYGNSTTHHEKLWPRLDGGGGGGCPVLTFAITPELYIDDGAPTAAIQDAMPIVDDDEDAES
;
A
#
# COMPACT_ATOMS: atom_id res chain seq x y z
N MET A 1 9.84 -13.29 58.05
CA MET A 1 10.06 -13.48 56.59
C MET A 1 9.34 -12.36 55.87
N LEU A 2 10.07 -11.69 55.00
CA LEU A 2 9.77 -10.36 54.45
C LEU A 2 8.46 -10.32 53.65
N HIS A 3 7.63 -9.35 53.99
CA HIS A 3 6.48 -8.88 53.20
C HIS A 3 6.99 -7.98 52.06
N GLU A 4 6.65 -8.34 50.82
CA GLU A 4 6.79 -7.47 49.66
C GLU A 4 5.77 -6.32 49.73
N ARG A 5 6.27 -5.08 49.73
CA ARG A 5 5.46 -3.86 49.68
C ARG A 5 5.33 -3.40 48.24
N ASN A 6 4.10 -3.43 47.75
CA ASN A 6 3.64 -2.74 46.56
C ASN A 6 3.87 -1.22 46.72
N LYS A 7 4.73 -0.62 45.89
CA LYS A 7 4.94 0.84 45.85
C LYS A 7 4.08 1.45 44.73
N THR A 8 2.91 1.94 45.09
CA THR A 8 2.12 2.85 44.25
C THR A 8 2.74 4.24 44.23
N CYS A 9 3.12 4.72 43.05
CA CYS A 9 3.60 6.08 42.82
C CYS A 9 2.40 7.04 42.67
N ARG A 10 2.07 7.77 43.74
CA ARG A 10 1.12 8.90 43.69
C ARG A 10 1.89 10.19 43.47
N SER A 11 1.78 10.78 42.28
CA SER A 11 2.25 12.15 42.02
C SER A 11 1.16 13.15 42.41
N SER A 12 1.33 13.80 43.55
CA SER A 12 0.55 14.95 44.00
C SER A 12 1.20 16.23 43.47
N TRP A 13 0.51 16.96 42.60
CA TRP A 13 0.92 18.29 42.16
C TRP A 13 0.35 19.33 43.12
N VAL A 14 1.22 19.98 43.91
CA VAL A 14 0.88 21.16 44.70
C VAL A 14 1.41 22.38 43.95
N TRP A 15 0.52 23.28 43.57
CA TRP A 15 0.85 24.61 43.06
C TRP A 15 1.21 25.51 44.24
N LEU A 16 2.38 26.15 44.20
CA LEU A 16 2.74 27.27 45.06
C LEU A 16 3.24 28.42 44.20
N VAL A 17 2.49 29.52 44.24
CA VAL A 17 2.79 30.81 43.63
C VAL A 17 3.75 31.57 44.54
N GLY A 18 4.80 32.16 43.98
CA GLY A 18 5.71 33.02 44.74
C GLY A 18 6.52 33.96 43.83
N ASN A 19 6.14 35.24 43.83
CA ASN A 19 6.89 36.36 43.28
C ASN A 19 8.15 36.64 44.12
N GLY A 20 9.29 36.94 43.47
CA GLY A 20 10.44 37.54 44.15
C GLY A 20 11.62 37.81 43.21
N ARG A 21 11.92 39.09 42.96
CA ARG A 21 13.14 39.56 42.29
C ARG A 21 14.31 39.47 43.27
N GLY A 22 15.46 38.97 42.81
CA GLY A 22 16.73 39.05 43.52
C GLY A 22 17.88 38.79 42.56
N THR A 23 18.72 39.81 42.35
CA THR A 23 19.97 39.76 41.59
C THR A 23 21.10 39.23 42.47
N VAL A 24 21.85 38.23 42.00
CA VAL A 24 23.22 37.94 42.46
C VAL A 24 24.04 37.49 41.25
N ALA A 25 25.20 38.10 41.09
CA ALA A 25 26.18 37.85 40.05
C ALA A 25 27.25 36.84 40.50
N ASP A 26 27.94 36.31 39.49
CA ASP A 26 29.29 35.72 39.46
C ASP A 26 29.51 34.28 39.92
N GLY A 27 29.97 33.47 38.95
CA GLY A 27 30.62 32.18 39.19
C GLY A 27 30.26 31.06 38.19
N GLU A 28 30.44 31.24 36.87
CA GLU A 28 30.44 30.09 35.94
C GLU A 28 31.82 29.42 35.96
N ASP A 29 31.95 28.35 36.73
CA ASP A 29 33.09 27.43 36.66
C ASP A 29 33.04 26.64 35.34
N ALA A 30 34.13 26.73 34.57
CA ALA A 30 34.30 26.19 33.24
C ALA A 30 34.53 24.66 33.17
N ASP A 31 34.04 23.91 34.16
CA ASP A 31 34.25 22.45 34.27
C ASP A 31 32.94 21.64 34.19
N ASP A 32 31.78 22.30 34.23
CA ASP A 32 30.45 21.63 34.14
C ASP A 32 29.94 21.50 32.69
N ARG A 33 30.76 21.92 31.72
CA ARG A 33 30.44 21.91 30.27
C ARG A 33 30.95 20.65 29.55
N LYS A 34 31.64 19.74 30.25
CA LYS A 34 32.18 18.48 29.67
C LYS A 34 31.52 17.19 30.15
N GLN A 35 30.51 17.27 31.01
CA GLN A 35 29.75 16.10 31.49
C GLN A 35 28.27 16.10 31.08
N ARG A 36 27.89 16.94 30.11
CA ARG A 36 26.55 16.94 29.47
C ARG A 36 26.54 16.50 28.01
N ASP A 37 27.69 16.13 27.44
CA ASP A 37 27.85 15.78 26.01
C ASP A 37 28.14 14.29 25.74
N CYS A 38 27.84 13.37 26.65
CA CYS A 38 28.09 11.93 26.46
C CYS A 38 26.88 11.00 26.69
N LEU A 39 25.66 11.53 26.70
CA LEU A 39 24.44 10.71 26.69
C LEU A 39 23.41 11.19 25.64
N ALA A 40 23.87 11.89 24.60
CA ALA A 40 23.14 11.96 23.33
C ALA A 40 23.35 10.64 22.56
N GLY A 41 23.00 9.52 23.18
CA GLY A 41 22.71 8.30 22.45
C GLY A 41 21.49 8.58 21.60
N THR A 42 21.62 8.35 20.30
CA THR A 42 20.57 8.46 19.28
C THR A 42 19.35 7.63 19.70
N MET A 43 18.45 8.24 20.47
CA MET A 43 17.09 7.78 20.61
C MET A 43 16.39 8.15 19.31
N ASP A 44 16.23 7.15 18.44
CA ASP A 44 15.33 7.20 17.30
C ASP A 44 13.95 7.62 17.81
N SER A 45 13.62 8.89 17.55
CA SER A 45 12.46 9.51 18.12
C SER A 45 11.23 9.12 17.29
N ARG A 46 10.44 8.20 17.85
CA ARG A 46 8.99 8.07 17.63
C ARG A 46 8.57 7.40 16.30
N GLN A 47 8.79 6.10 16.20
CA GLN A 47 7.73 5.25 15.67
C GLN A 47 6.66 5.18 16.77
N LYS A 48 5.71 6.13 16.76
CA LYS A 48 4.53 6.05 17.63
C LYS A 48 3.88 4.69 17.36
N ASP A 49 3.59 3.95 18.43
CA ASP A 49 2.78 2.72 18.41
C ASP A 49 1.42 2.97 17.76
N VAL A 50 1.38 3.04 16.43
CA VAL A 50 0.19 2.75 15.67
C VAL A 50 0.12 1.23 15.70
N MET A 51 -0.89 0.70 16.39
CA MET A 51 -1.16 -0.74 16.42
C MET A 51 -1.46 -1.22 15.00
N SER A 52 -0.40 -1.57 14.27
CA SER A 52 -0.46 -2.08 12.90
C SER A 52 -0.61 -3.59 12.91
N THR A 53 -1.40 -4.09 11.96
CA THR A 53 -1.63 -5.51 11.73
C THR A 53 -0.75 -6.06 10.60
N ILE A 54 0.21 -5.29 10.10
CA ILE A 54 1.12 -5.71 9.03
C ILE A 54 1.92 -6.97 9.38
N HIS A 55 2.11 -7.24 10.68
CA HIS A 55 2.76 -8.46 11.18
C HIS A 55 2.03 -9.75 10.74
N LEU A 56 0.73 -9.67 10.42
CA LEU A 56 -0.09 -10.77 9.90
C LEU A 56 0.19 -11.09 8.43
N VAL A 57 0.90 -10.23 7.70
CA VAL A 57 1.43 -10.59 6.37
C VAL A 57 2.51 -11.65 6.55
N PRO A 58 2.49 -12.76 5.80
CA PRO A 58 3.55 -13.77 5.90
C PRO A 58 4.97 -13.20 5.67
N ASP A 59 5.95 -13.66 6.45
CA ASP A 59 7.34 -13.20 6.37
C ASP A 59 7.95 -13.39 4.98
N ASP A 60 7.62 -14.51 4.32
CA ASP A 60 8.07 -14.80 2.96
C ASP A 60 7.54 -13.77 1.95
N LEU A 61 6.30 -13.29 2.11
CA LEU A 61 5.80 -12.19 1.28
C LEU A 61 6.46 -10.86 1.64
N ARG A 62 6.69 -10.55 2.91
CA ARG A 62 7.42 -9.32 3.29
C ARG A 62 8.87 -9.31 2.81
N ALA A 63 9.48 -10.47 2.56
CA ALA A 63 10.80 -10.58 1.95
C ALA A 63 10.77 -10.32 0.43
N LEU A 64 9.64 -10.56 -0.23
CA LEU A 64 9.48 -10.44 -1.68
C LEU A 64 8.79 -9.13 -2.12
N TYR A 65 8.02 -8.52 -1.25
CA TYR A 65 7.21 -7.34 -1.51
C TYR A 65 7.50 -6.24 -0.50
N THR A 66 7.56 -4.98 -0.95
CA THR A 66 7.49 -3.87 0.00
C THR A 66 6.02 -3.62 0.33
N VAL A 67 5.64 -3.88 1.58
CA VAL A 67 4.26 -3.84 2.04
C VAL A 67 4.01 -2.58 2.86
N LYS A 68 2.88 -1.91 2.58
CA LYS A 68 2.39 -0.82 3.43
C LYS A 68 0.91 -1.02 3.71
N GLU A 69 0.56 -0.84 4.96
CA GLU A 69 -0.81 -0.95 5.47
C GLU A 69 -1.36 0.42 5.84
N TRP A 70 -2.66 0.60 5.62
CA TRP A 70 -3.46 1.71 6.08
C TRP A 70 -4.68 1.21 6.85
N ARG A 71 -4.93 1.77 8.04
CA ARG A 71 -6.08 1.46 8.92
C ARG A 71 -6.28 -0.05 9.18
N ASN A 72 -5.22 -0.78 9.48
CA ASN A 72 -5.27 -2.19 9.89
C ASN A 72 -5.92 -3.13 8.85
N ALA A 73 -5.72 -2.82 7.56
CA ALA A 73 -6.26 -3.59 6.44
C ALA A 73 -5.92 -5.08 6.51
N THR A 74 -4.71 -5.44 6.94
CA THR A 74 -4.30 -6.84 7.06
C THR A 74 -5.11 -7.57 8.13
N GLY A 75 -5.45 -6.91 9.23
CA GLY A 75 -6.31 -7.47 10.27
C GLY A 75 -7.70 -7.79 9.76
N ILE A 76 -8.27 -6.91 8.92
CA ILE A 76 -9.58 -7.12 8.30
C ILE A 76 -9.51 -8.29 7.32
N LEU A 77 -8.51 -8.31 6.43
CA LEU A 77 -8.29 -9.43 5.50
C LEU A 77 -8.16 -10.75 6.27
N ALA A 78 -7.33 -10.81 7.31
CA ALA A 78 -7.07 -12.04 8.05
C ALA A 78 -8.25 -12.54 8.89
N THR A 79 -9.24 -11.70 9.22
CA THR A 79 -10.32 -12.06 10.15
C THR A 79 -11.70 -12.04 9.51
N ALA A 80 -12.03 -11.00 8.73
CA ALA A 80 -13.32 -10.82 8.09
C ALA A 80 -13.37 -11.38 6.66
N CYS A 81 -12.22 -11.46 5.97
CA CYS A 81 -12.11 -11.96 4.60
C CYS A 81 -11.02 -13.07 4.46
N PRO A 82 -11.04 -14.12 5.31
CA PRO A 82 -9.92 -15.06 5.39
C PRO A 82 -9.74 -15.92 4.14
N GLU A 83 -10.82 -16.18 3.39
CA GLU A 83 -10.75 -16.94 2.12
C GLU A 83 -10.07 -16.10 1.03
N GLU A 84 -10.53 -14.87 0.82
CA GLU A 84 -9.91 -13.93 -0.12
C GLU A 84 -8.45 -13.64 0.26
N TRP A 85 -8.16 -13.55 1.55
CA TRP A 85 -6.80 -13.33 2.04
C TRP A 85 -5.86 -14.50 1.73
N ALA A 86 -6.33 -15.74 1.91
CA ALA A 86 -5.56 -16.93 1.57
C ALA A 86 -5.25 -16.99 0.08
N GLU A 87 -6.21 -16.64 -0.77
CA GLU A 87 -6.06 -16.58 -2.24
C GLU A 87 -5.06 -15.49 -2.66
N ILE A 88 -5.15 -14.29 -2.08
CA ILE A 88 -4.17 -13.21 -2.31
C ILE A 88 -2.76 -13.69 -1.96
N ILE A 89 -2.59 -14.32 -0.79
CA ILE A 89 -1.28 -14.87 -0.37
C ILE A 89 -0.78 -15.90 -1.38
N GLU A 90 -1.63 -16.84 -1.81
CA GLU A 90 -1.25 -17.90 -2.74
C GLU A 90 -0.81 -17.32 -4.09
N ILE A 91 -1.59 -16.37 -4.63
CA ILE A 91 -1.29 -15.74 -5.92
C ILE A 91 0.03 -14.97 -5.84
N LEU A 92 0.22 -14.14 -4.80
CA LEU A 92 1.44 -13.37 -4.62
C LEU A 92 2.67 -14.26 -4.40
N ARG A 93 2.55 -15.34 -3.61
CA ARG A 93 3.67 -16.27 -3.37
C ARG A 93 4.15 -16.93 -4.67
N ASN A 94 3.24 -17.19 -5.60
CA ASN A 94 3.53 -17.86 -6.87
C ASN A 94 3.84 -16.89 -8.04
N PHE A 95 3.68 -15.59 -7.85
CA PHE A 95 3.98 -14.59 -8.88
C PHE A 95 5.49 -14.44 -9.08
N ARG A 96 5.94 -14.29 -10.33
CA ARG A 96 7.32 -13.95 -10.68
C ARG A 96 7.33 -12.94 -11.82
N LEU A 97 8.22 -11.96 -11.73
CA LEU A 97 8.41 -10.95 -12.76
C LEU A 97 9.43 -11.45 -13.78
N LEU A 98 8.95 -11.95 -14.92
CA LEU A 98 9.82 -12.56 -15.93
C LEU A 98 10.43 -11.52 -16.86
N ARG A 99 11.71 -11.69 -17.20
CA ARG A 99 12.39 -10.85 -18.21
C ARG A 99 11.65 -10.84 -19.53
N SER A 100 11.24 -12.01 -19.99
CA SER A 100 10.50 -12.16 -21.26
C SER A 100 9.24 -11.30 -21.29
N GLN A 101 8.50 -11.23 -20.19
CA GLN A 101 7.28 -10.43 -20.06
C GLN A 101 7.57 -8.93 -19.97
N VAL A 102 8.64 -8.52 -19.30
CA VAL A 102 9.07 -7.11 -19.23
C VAL A 102 9.51 -6.59 -20.60
N GLN A 103 10.18 -7.43 -21.39
CA GLN A 103 10.70 -7.06 -22.70
C GLN A 103 9.64 -7.12 -23.82
N ALA A 104 8.63 -7.98 -23.68
CA ALA A 104 7.52 -8.09 -24.60
C ALA A 104 6.82 -6.73 -24.81
N ALA A 105 6.35 -6.48 -26.03
CA ALA A 105 5.52 -5.31 -26.31
C ALA A 105 4.09 -5.62 -25.85
N GLY A 106 3.56 -4.84 -24.92
CA GLY A 106 2.11 -4.80 -24.66
C GLY A 106 1.49 -3.72 -25.53
N LYS A 107 0.38 -4.02 -26.21
CA LYS A 107 -0.47 -2.98 -26.82
C LYS A 107 -1.25 -2.24 -25.72
N ASN A 108 -2.38 -2.79 -25.29
CA ASN A 108 -3.28 -2.14 -24.31
C ASN A 108 -2.93 -2.51 -22.86
N ARG A 109 -2.80 -3.82 -22.55
CA ARG A 109 -2.37 -4.31 -21.22
C ARG A 109 -1.12 -5.19 -21.29
N SER A 110 -0.21 -4.97 -20.34
CA SER A 110 1.03 -5.77 -20.18
C SER A 110 0.70 -7.25 -19.98
N PRO A 111 1.52 -8.19 -20.50
CA PRO A 111 1.40 -9.62 -20.15
C PRO A 111 1.48 -9.87 -18.64
N ILE A 112 2.17 -8.99 -17.91
CA ILE A 112 2.37 -9.08 -16.46
C ILE A 112 1.04 -8.86 -15.73
N SER A 113 0.33 -7.77 -16.03
CA SER A 113 -0.97 -7.48 -15.40
C SER A 113 -2.01 -8.53 -15.77
N ARG A 114 -2.12 -8.87 -17.07
CA ARG A 114 -3.04 -9.93 -17.53
C ARG A 114 -2.79 -11.29 -16.87
N GLY A 115 -1.51 -11.67 -16.73
CA GLY A 115 -1.15 -12.93 -16.09
C GLY A 115 -1.44 -12.97 -14.59
N LEU A 116 -1.42 -11.80 -13.93
CA LEU A 116 -1.75 -11.68 -12.51
C LEU A 116 -3.28 -11.65 -12.30
N ASP A 117 -4.01 -10.84 -13.07
CA ASP A 117 -5.48 -10.81 -13.08
C ASP A 117 -6.08 -12.20 -13.35
N GLY A 118 -5.54 -12.91 -14.35
CA GLY A 118 -6.03 -14.23 -14.73
C GLY A 118 -6.04 -15.23 -13.57
N ARG A 119 -5.06 -15.17 -12.67
CA ARG A 119 -5.00 -16.04 -11.49
C ARG A 119 -6.08 -15.71 -10.47
N PHE A 120 -6.42 -14.43 -10.31
CA PHE A 120 -7.58 -14.03 -9.50
C PHE A 120 -8.88 -14.54 -10.12
N TYR A 121 -9.04 -14.40 -11.44
CA TYR A 121 -10.23 -14.89 -12.14
C TYR A 121 -10.41 -16.40 -12.07
N GLU A 122 -9.31 -17.18 -12.12
CA GLU A 122 -9.32 -18.63 -11.89
C GLU A 122 -9.84 -19.01 -10.49
N MET A 123 -9.67 -18.12 -9.51
CA MET A 123 -10.20 -18.27 -8.14
C MET A 123 -11.58 -17.62 -7.95
N GLY A 124 -12.25 -17.23 -9.03
CA GLY A 124 -13.62 -16.68 -8.99
C GLY A 124 -13.72 -15.21 -8.59
N TRP A 125 -12.62 -14.46 -8.62
CA TRP A 125 -12.68 -13.01 -8.58
C TRP A 125 -13.23 -12.49 -9.91
N VAL A 126 -13.86 -11.31 -9.89
CA VAL A 126 -14.47 -10.73 -11.10
C VAL A 126 -14.12 -9.25 -11.22
N GLU A 127 -13.92 -8.77 -12.44
CA GLU A 127 -13.96 -7.34 -12.73
C GLU A 127 -15.38 -6.83 -12.44
N LYS A 128 -15.50 -5.75 -11.65
CA LYS A 128 -16.81 -5.28 -11.19
C LYS A 128 -16.98 -3.78 -11.27
N LYS A 129 -18.01 -3.35 -12.00
CA LYS A 129 -18.58 -2.00 -11.91
C LYS A 129 -19.66 -2.01 -10.83
N PHE A 130 -19.67 -0.97 -9.98
CA PHE A 130 -20.75 -0.76 -9.02
C PHE A 130 -21.63 0.38 -9.50
N ASP A 131 -22.90 0.08 -9.80
CA ASP A 131 -23.87 1.12 -10.05
C ASP A 131 -24.25 1.75 -8.71
N THR A 132 -23.89 3.02 -8.53
CA THR A 132 -24.13 3.74 -7.27
C THR A 132 -24.89 5.01 -7.52
N SER A 133 -25.89 5.28 -6.68
CA SER A 133 -26.67 6.50 -6.74
C SER A 133 -26.94 7.02 -5.34
N ILE A 134 -27.11 8.34 -5.24
CA ILE A 134 -27.45 9.04 -4.01
C ILE A 134 -28.83 9.65 -4.21
N THR A 135 -29.77 9.28 -3.35
CA THR A 135 -31.10 9.87 -3.34
C THR A 135 -31.16 10.99 -2.29
N ILE A 136 -31.49 12.21 -2.73
CA ILE A 136 -31.75 13.36 -1.86
C ILE A 136 -33.20 13.78 -2.09
N ASP A 137 -34.02 13.65 -1.05
CA ASP A 137 -35.48 13.75 -1.14
C ASP A 137 -36.03 12.80 -2.21
N ASP A 138 -36.63 13.32 -3.29
CA ASP A 138 -37.15 12.54 -4.42
C ASP A 138 -36.22 12.57 -5.66
N GLN A 139 -35.01 13.13 -5.54
CA GLN A 139 -34.07 13.25 -6.64
C GLN A 139 -32.95 12.23 -6.53
N VAL A 140 -32.78 11.43 -7.59
CA VAL A 140 -31.69 10.45 -7.72
C VAL A 140 -30.54 11.08 -8.49
N TYR A 141 -29.36 11.04 -7.88
CA TYR A 141 -28.11 11.48 -8.47
C TYR A 141 -27.22 10.27 -8.70
N GLU A 142 -26.92 9.95 -9.96
CA GLU A 142 -25.95 8.91 -10.29
C GLU A 142 -24.56 9.33 -9.81
N SER A 143 -23.89 8.43 -9.09
CA SER A 143 -22.50 8.59 -8.67
C SER A 143 -21.66 7.60 -9.47
N PRO A 144 -20.96 8.05 -10.53
CA PRO A 144 -20.19 7.14 -11.36
C PRO A 144 -19.03 6.55 -10.57
N THR A 145 -18.91 5.23 -10.60
CA THR A 145 -17.74 4.50 -10.08
C THR A 145 -16.85 4.04 -11.21
N HIS A 146 -15.60 3.73 -10.87
CA HIS A 146 -14.72 3.00 -11.76
C HIS A 146 -14.85 1.50 -11.49
N LYS A 147 -14.62 0.70 -12.53
CA LYS A 147 -14.52 -0.74 -12.37
C LYS A 147 -13.35 -1.06 -11.44
N VAL A 148 -13.58 -1.98 -10.51
CA VAL A 148 -12.53 -2.62 -9.73
C VAL A 148 -11.99 -3.78 -10.56
N ASP A 149 -10.67 -3.87 -10.73
CA ASP A 149 -10.03 -4.91 -11.53
C ASP A 149 -10.40 -6.32 -11.02
N CYS A 150 -10.27 -6.56 -9.71
CA CYS A 150 -10.58 -7.83 -9.07
C CYS A 150 -11.44 -7.61 -7.83
N PHE A 151 -12.68 -8.12 -7.84
CA PHE A 151 -13.59 -8.08 -6.70
C PHE A 151 -14.05 -9.48 -6.30
N LYS A 152 -14.02 -9.78 -4.99
CA LYS A 152 -14.60 -11.00 -4.41
C LYS A 152 -15.05 -10.73 -2.98
N GLY A 153 -16.20 -11.28 -2.61
CA GLY A 153 -16.79 -11.08 -1.28
C GLY A 153 -17.04 -9.60 -1.00
N ARG A 154 -16.16 -9.00 -0.19
CA ARG A 154 -16.15 -7.56 0.15
C ARG A 154 -14.75 -6.96 0.03
N VAL A 155 -13.88 -7.60 -0.73
CA VAL A 155 -12.51 -7.15 -1.01
C VAL A 155 -12.45 -6.59 -2.44
N ALA A 156 -11.98 -5.36 -2.56
CA ALA A 156 -11.66 -4.75 -3.85
C ALA A 156 -10.15 -4.72 -4.06
N LEU A 157 -9.67 -5.20 -5.20
CA LEU A 157 -8.25 -5.29 -5.53
C LEU A 157 -7.98 -4.65 -6.88
N GLU A 158 -6.98 -3.77 -6.92
CA GLU A 158 -6.55 -3.03 -8.13
C GLU A 158 -5.11 -3.43 -8.48
N LEU A 159 -4.89 -3.77 -9.76
CA LEU A 159 -3.58 -4.14 -10.31
C LEU A 159 -2.97 -2.97 -11.09
N GLU A 160 -2.30 -2.09 -10.36
CA GLU A 160 -1.71 -0.90 -10.95
C GLU A 160 -0.29 -1.14 -11.48
N TRP A 161 -0.21 -1.53 -12.76
CA TRP A 161 1.04 -1.83 -13.47
C TRP A 161 1.37 -0.81 -14.57
N ASN A 162 2.23 0.15 -14.25
CA ASN A 162 2.91 1.03 -15.21
C ASN A 162 1.98 1.95 -16.04
N ASN A 163 0.79 2.25 -15.52
CA ASN A 163 -0.15 3.22 -16.09
C ASN A 163 0.37 4.65 -15.89
N LYS A 164 -0.04 5.62 -16.72
CA LYS A 164 0.30 7.05 -16.53
C LYS A 164 -0.76 7.72 -15.66
N ASP A 165 -0.36 8.56 -14.70
CA ASP A 165 -1.27 9.29 -13.77
C ASP A 165 -2.53 9.87 -14.46
N PRO A 166 -3.71 9.88 -13.79
CA PRO A 166 -3.94 9.91 -12.33
C PRO A 166 -4.59 8.64 -11.71
N PHE A 167 -4.08 7.43 -12.00
CA PHE A 167 -4.76 6.17 -11.63
C PHE A 167 -4.88 5.97 -10.11
N PHE A 168 -3.84 6.23 -9.31
CA PHE A 168 -3.95 6.05 -7.85
C PHE A 168 -4.99 6.95 -7.19
N ASP A 169 -5.17 8.19 -7.66
CA ASP A 169 -6.18 9.08 -7.10
C ASP A 169 -7.59 8.56 -7.40
N ARG A 170 -7.78 7.99 -8.61
CA ARG A 170 -9.01 7.35 -9.03
C ARG A 170 -9.32 6.12 -8.18
N ASP A 171 -8.36 5.22 -8.02
CA ASP A 171 -8.56 3.94 -7.34
C ASP A 171 -8.79 4.14 -5.83
N LEU A 172 -7.98 5.01 -5.20
CA LEU A 172 -8.16 5.35 -3.79
C LEU A 172 -9.51 6.04 -3.53
N ASN A 173 -9.95 6.93 -4.43
CA ASN A 173 -11.27 7.54 -4.33
C ASN A 173 -12.40 6.51 -4.54
N ASN A 174 -12.21 5.54 -5.44
CA ASN A 174 -13.16 4.45 -5.66
C ASN A 174 -13.29 3.60 -4.39
N PHE A 175 -12.17 3.19 -3.79
CA PHE A 175 -12.16 2.47 -2.51
C PHE A 175 -12.85 3.24 -1.39
N ARG A 176 -12.59 4.55 -1.28
CA ARG A 176 -13.26 5.42 -0.30
C ARG A 176 -14.78 5.37 -0.48
N LEU A 177 -15.26 5.61 -1.70
CA LEU A 177 -16.70 5.63 -2.01
C LEU A 177 -17.34 4.27 -1.75
N LEU A 178 -16.77 3.19 -2.27
CA LEU A 178 -17.31 1.84 -2.10
C LEU A 178 -17.32 1.40 -0.62
N PHE A 179 -16.34 1.81 0.16
CA PHE A 179 -16.32 1.56 1.60
C PHE A 179 -17.42 2.33 2.33
N ASP A 180 -17.56 3.63 2.05
CA ASP A 180 -18.60 4.47 2.65
C ASP A 180 -20.02 3.97 2.32
N LEU A 181 -20.20 3.43 1.11
CA LEU A 181 -21.43 2.77 0.65
C LEU A 181 -21.60 1.33 1.15
N ARG A 182 -20.64 0.82 1.95
CA ARG A 182 -20.63 -0.54 2.50
C ARG A 182 -20.63 -1.60 1.40
N ALA A 183 -20.09 -1.32 0.22
CA ALA A 183 -19.89 -2.30 -0.84
C ALA A 183 -18.63 -3.16 -0.60
N ILE A 184 -17.57 -2.56 -0.01
CA ILE A 184 -16.31 -3.23 0.35
C ILE A 184 -15.97 -2.97 1.83
N ASP A 185 -15.14 -3.83 2.40
CA ASP A 185 -14.58 -3.65 3.75
C ASP A 185 -13.08 -3.27 3.71
N VAL A 186 -12.39 -3.62 2.63
CA VAL A 186 -10.95 -3.40 2.46
C VAL A 186 -10.57 -3.33 0.99
N GLY A 187 -9.66 -2.41 0.68
CA GLY A 187 -8.99 -2.29 -0.61
C GLY A 187 -7.60 -2.93 -0.61
N VAL A 188 -7.19 -3.49 -1.74
CA VAL A 188 -5.83 -4.01 -1.96
C VAL A 188 -5.26 -3.39 -3.22
N ILE A 189 -4.01 -2.91 -3.19
CA ILE A 189 -3.32 -2.42 -4.39
C ILE A 189 -2.05 -3.21 -4.58
N ILE A 190 -1.90 -3.84 -5.75
CA ILE A 190 -0.64 -4.44 -6.16
C ILE A 190 -0.03 -3.51 -7.21
N THR A 191 1.20 -3.07 -6.97
CA THR A 191 1.93 -2.20 -7.89
C THR A 191 3.41 -2.57 -7.93
N ARG A 192 4.22 -1.81 -8.66
CA ARG A 192 5.66 -2.04 -8.77
C ARG A 192 6.46 -1.23 -7.74
N ALA A 193 7.56 -1.80 -7.28
CA ALA A 193 8.55 -1.08 -6.49
C ALA A 193 9.37 -0.12 -7.38
N THR A 194 9.84 1.01 -6.84
CA THR A 194 10.65 1.99 -7.61
C THR A 194 12.00 1.38 -7.97
N GLU A 195 12.53 0.50 -7.13
CA GLU A 195 13.78 -0.23 -7.24
C GLU A 195 13.85 -1.09 -8.51
N LEU A 196 12.69 -1.53 -9.03
CA LEU A 196 12.61 -2.24 -10.32
C LEU A 196 13.11 -1.38 -11.50
N GLN A 197 13.15 -0.04 -11.36
CA GLN A 197 13.72 0.85 -12.36
C GLN A 197 15.15 0.45 -12.74
N GLY A 198 15.94 -0.05 -11.78
CA GLY A 198 17.30 -0.54 -12.05
C GLY A 198 17.32 -1.70 -13.05
N ILE A 199 16.38 -2.63 -12.93
CA ILE A 199 16.20 -3.76 -13.86
C ILE A 199 15.71 -3.25 -15.21
N PHE A 200 14.69 -2.38 -15.23
CA PHE A 200 14.14 -1.84 -16.47
C PHE A 200 15.18 -1.07 -17.29
N ASN A 201 16.06 -0.31 -16.63
CA ASN A 201 17.18 0.38 -17.29
C ASN A 201 18.15 -0.62 -17.92
N LYS A 202 18.54 -1.69 -17.21
CA LYS A 202 19.42 -2.76 -17.74
C LYS A 202 18.82 -3.48 -18.94
N LEU A 203 17.49 -3.63 -18.97
CA LEU A 203 16.76 -4.27 -20.07
C LEU A 203 16.44 -3.32 -21.24
N GLY A 204 16.85 -2.05 -21.18
CA GLY A 204 16.55 -1.05 -22.21
C GLY A 204 15.10 -0.55 -22.22
N LYS A 205 14.33 -0.80 -21.14
CA LYS A 205 12.93 -0.41 -20.96
C LYS A 205 12.74 0.77 -19.99
N GLY A 206 13.83 1.40 -19.54
CA GLY A 206 13.79 2.44 -18.51
C GLY A 206 12.83 3.60 -18.80
N SER A 207 12.77 4.07 -20.05
CA SER A 207 11.86 5.13 -20.48
C SER A 207 10.39 4.71 -20.46
N SER A 208 10.10 3.45 -20.78
CA SER A 208 8.74 2.88 -20.75
C SER A 208 8.19 2.75 -19.33
N TYR A 209 9.07 2.54 -18.36
CA TYR A 209 8.73 2.39 -16.94
C TYR A 209 9.14 3.61 -16.09
N GLY A 210 9.34 4.76 -16.72
CA GLY A 210 9.90 5.93 -16.05
C GLY A 210 9.00 6.52 -14.95
N ASN A 211 9.51 7.54 -14.28
CA ASN A 211 8.89 8.21 -13.13
C ASN A 211 7.50 8.82 -13.39
N SER A 212 7.02 8.88 -14.64
CA SER A 212 5.67 9.36 -14.96
C SER A 212 4.59 8.29 -14.82
N THR A 213 4.97 7.02 -14.60
CA THR A 213 4.04 5.89 -14.47
C THR A 213 3.75 5.55 -13.01
N THR A 214 2.84 4.61 -12.76
CA THR A 214 2.48 4.14 -11.42
C THR A 214 3.63 3.33 -10.78
N HIS A 215 3.94 3.66 -9.52
CA HIS A 215 4.86 2.94 -8.63
C HIS A 215 4.59 3.36 -7.17
N HIS A 216 5.08 2.57 -6.22
CA HIS A 216 4.71 2.73 -4.82
C HIS A 216 5.05 4.11 -4.20
N GLU A 217 6.17 4.75 -4.58
CA GLU A 217 6.52 6.10 -4.06
C GLU A 217 5.57 7.20 -4.53
N LYS A 218 4.75 6.95 -5.55
CA LYS A 218 3.64 7.84 -5.91
C LYS A 218 2.35 7.51 -5.18
N LEU A 219 2.12 6.23 -4.88
CA LEU A 219 0.94 5.76 -4.18
C LEU A 219 0.96 6.16 -2.71
N TRP A 220 2.06 5.88 -2.01
CA TRP A 220 2.10 6.01 -0.55
C TRP A 220 1.91 7.44 -0.05
N PRO A 221 2.46 8.51 -0.67
CA PRO A 221 2.15 9.88 -0.26
C PRO A 221 0.65 10.22 -0.35
N ARG A 222 -0.07 9.65 -1.32
CA ARG A 222 -1.53 9.84 -1.46
C ARG A 222 -2.28 9.08 -0.38
N LEU A 223 -1.86 7.85 -0.10
CA LEU A 223 -2.44 7.04 0.97
C LEU A 223 -2.23 7.69 2.34
N ASP A 224 -1.01 8.14 2.63
CA ASP A 224 -0.65 8.88 3.85
C ASP A 224 -1.36 10.24 3.94
N GLY A 225 -1.58 10.89 2.79
CA GLY A 225 -2.40 12.09 2.66
C GLY A 225 -3.90 11.87 2.82
N GLY A 226 -4.35 10.63 3.03
CA GLY A 226 -5.76 10.28 3.27
C GLY A 226 -6.58 10.05 2.01
N GLY A 227 -5.97 9.77 0.85
CA GLY A 227 -6.67 9.54 -0.42
C GLY A 227 -7.70 8.40 -0.37
N GLY A 228 -7.46 7.36 0.43
CA GLY A 228 -8.42 6.27 0.68
C GLY A 228 -9.50 6.60 1.72
N GLY A 229 -9.47 7.79 2.33
CA GLY A 229 -10.41 8.21 3.37
C GLY A 229 -10.47 7.25 4.56
N GLY A 230 -11.68 6.75 4.84
CA GLY A 230 -11.96 5.77 5.88
C GLY A 230 -11.61 4.33 5.51
N CYS A 231 -11.47 4.02 4.21
CA CYS A 231 -11.26 2.67 3.72
C CYS A 231 -9.89 2.12 4.15
N PRO A 232 -9.84 0.94 4.80
CA PRO A 232 -8.62 0.18 5.02
C PRO A 232 -8.00 -0.24 3.69
N VAL A 233 -6.69 -0.02 3.52
CA VAL A 233 -5.96 -0.38 2.29
C VAL A 233 -4.68 -1.13 2.61
N LEU A 234 -4.45 -2.27 1.96
CA LEU A 234 -3.18 -2.98 1.98
C LEU A 234 -2.50 -2.86 0.62
N THR A 235 -1.21 -2.52 0.60
CA THR A 235 -0.46 -2.36 -0.65
C THR A 235 0.72 -3.33 -0.72
N PHE A 236 0.94 -3.91 -1.89
CA PHE A 236 2.09 -4.75 -2.20
C PHE A 236 2.87 -4.14 -3.38
N ALA A 237 4.10 -3.73 -3.14
CA ALA A 237 5.01 -3.30 -4.19
C ALA A 237 5.93 -4.47 -4.60
N ILE A 238 5.83 -4.91 -5.86
CA ILE A 238 6.67 -5.97 -6.45
C ILE A 238 8.12 -5.49 -6.47
N THR A 239 9.00 -6.17 -5.72
CA THR A 239 10.43 -5.81 -5.61
C THR A 239 11.30 -6.54 -6.64
N PRO A 240 12.59 -6.16 -6.78
CA PRO A 240 13.56 -6.93 -7.56
C PRO A 240 13.72 -8.40 -7.15
N GLU A 241 13.36 -8.79 -5.92
CA GLU A 241 13.49 -10.19 -5.45
C GLU A 241 12.56 -11.16 -6.21
N LEU A 242 11.50 -10.64 -6.83
CA LEU A 242 10.57 -11.41 -7.66
C LEU A 242 11.03 -11.55 -9.11
N TYR A 243 12.11 -10.87 -9.51
CA TYR A 243 12.60 -10.88 -10.89
C TYR A 243 13.34 -12.17 -11.23
N ILE A 244 12.97 -12.77 -12.37
CA ILE A 244 13.65 -13.93 -12.93
C ILE A 244 14.07 -13.60 -14.37
N ASP A 245 15.36 -13.80 -14.66
CA ASP A 245 15.87 -13.81 -16.03
C ASP A 245 15.60 -15.18 -16.66
N ASP A 246 14.45 -15.29 -17.32
CA ASP A 246 14.02 -16.46 -18.09
C ASP A 246 14.46 -16.38 -19.57
N GLY A 247 15.32 -15.41 -19.92
CA GLY A 247 15.78 -15.15 -21.27
C GLY A 247 14.92 -14.13 -22.04
N ALA A 248 15.22 -13.99 -23.34
CA ALA A 248 14.51 -13.08 -24.22
C ALA A 248 13.09 -13.60 -24.54
N PRO A 249 12.13 -12.72 -24.90
CA PRO A 249 10.81 -13.15 -25.33
C PRO A 249 10.92 -14.12 -26.52
N THR A 250 10.30 -15.30 -26.41
CA THR A 250 10.18 -16.24 -27.53
C THR A 250 8.98 -15.88 -28.41
N ALA A 251 8.96 -16.34 -29.66
CA ALA A 251 7.81 -16.18 -30.55
C ALA A 251 6.51 -16.74 -29.94
N ALA A 252 6.60 -17.85 -29.19
CA ALA A 252 5.46 -18.43 -28.48
C ALA A 252 4.87 -17.50 -27.39
N ILE A 253 5.70 -16.68 -26.72
CA ILE A 253 5.22 -15.69 -25.75
C ILE A 253 4.54 -14.51 -26.46
N GLN A 254 4.97 -14.20 -27.69
CA GLN A 254 4.34 -13.16 -28.52
C GLN A 254 3.01 -13.65 -29.11
N ASP A 255 2.91 -14.92 -29.49
CA ASP A 255 1.72 -15.53 -30.11
C ASP A 255 0.66 -15.97 -29.08
N ALA A 256 1.06 -16.35 -27.86
CA ALA A 256 0.14 -16.63 -26.76
C ALA A 256 -0.50 -15.36 -26.16
N MET A 257 -0.17 -14.18 -26.69
CA MET A 257 -0.87 -12.94 -26.37
C MET A 257 -2.17 -12.89 -27.20
N PRO A 258 -3.36 -13.04 -26.59
CA PRO A 258 -4.59 -12.88 -27.33
C PRO A 258 -4.64 -11.49 -27.99
N ILE A 259 -4.98 -11.48 -29.28
CA ILE A 259 -5.42 -10.30 -30.00
C ILE A 259 -6.81 -9.99 -29.42
N VAL A 260 -6.93 -8.89 -28.69
CA VAL A 260 -8.24 -8.34 -28.31
C VAL A 260 -8.61 -7.38 -29.42
N ASP A 261 -9.76 -7.61 -30.07
CA ASP A 261 -10.34 -6.66 -31.03
C ASP A 261 -10.76 -5.38 -30.29
N ASP A 262 -10.35 -4.23 -30.83
CA ASP A 262 -10.32 -2.92 -30.19
C ASP A 262 -11.69 -2.16 -30.21
N ASP A 263 -12.84 -2.83 -30.38
CA ASP A 263 -14.07 -2.13 -30.81
C ASP A 263 -15.21 -1.93 -29.79
N GLU A 264 -15.09 -2.29 -28.50
CA GLU A 264 -16.25 -2.19 -27.57
C GLU A 264 -16.24 -1.10 -26.48
N ASP A 265 -15.13 -0.40 -26.21
CA ASP A 265 -15.11 0.62 -25.12
C ASP A 265 -15.19 2.08 -25.62
N ALA A 266 -15.61 2.29 -26.86
CA ALA A 266 -15.82 3.60 -27.45
C ALA A 266 -17.29 3.93 -27.69
N GLU A 267 -18.23 3.52 -26.82
CA GLU A 267 -19.56 4.14 -26.72
C GLU A 267 -20.37 3.53 -25.54
N SER A 268 -20.51 4.30 -24.43
CA SER A 268 -21.74 4.49 -23.61
C SER A 268 -21.42 4.88 -22.16
#